data_AF-A0A967EUW2-F1
#
_entry.id   AF-A0A967EUW2-F1
#
_cell.length_a   1.000
_cell.length_b   1.000
_cell.length_c   1.000
_cell.angle_alpha   90.00
_cell.angle_beta   90.00
_cell.angle_gamma   90.00
#
_symmetry.space_group_name_H-M   'P 1'
#
loop_
_entity.id
_entity.type
_entity.pdbx_description
1 polymer ?
#
loop_
_entity_poly.entity_id
_entity_poly.type
_entity_poly.pdbx_seq_one_letter_code
_entity_poly.pdbx_strand_id
1 'polypeptide(L)'
;MTLFSSVLQGLGLSQREAAAFLEVRPDTVKSWGAGRNAVPDGIWSKLRELADQQTEAAQKAFDLWQDQGEPQEVEFYIAANDDEAQKKGWPCVGAQMAVARRLFEYLPDNVEILLSTRQ
;
A
#
# COMPACT_ATOMS: atom_id res chain seq x y z
N MET A 1 9.56 -16.94 -7.76
CA MET A 1 8.76 -15.72 -7.60
C MET A 1 7.43 -15.93 -8.32
N THR A 2 6.29 -15.71 -7.65
CA THR A 2 4.94 -15.84 -8.26
C THR A 2 4.30 -14.47 -8.40
N LEU A 3 3.33 -14.33 -9.30
CA LEU A 3 2.53 -13.09 -9.42
C LEU A 3 1.95 -12.68 -8.07
N PHE A 4 1.44 -13.63 -7.28
CA PHE A 4 0.89 -13.36 -5.96
C PHE A 4 1.92 -12.71 -5.02
N SER A 5 3.14 -13.24 -4.98
CA SER A 5 4.22 -12.67 -4.16
C SER A 5 4.59 -11.25 -4.61
N SER A 6 4.65 -11.01 -5.93
CA SER A 6 4.94 -9.68 -6.49
C SER A 6 3.83 -8.67 -6.18
N VAL A 7 2.56 -9.09 -6.23
CA VAL A 7 1.43 -8.24 -5.87
C VAL A 7 1.48 -7.87 -4.39
N LEU A 8 1.71 -8.82 -3.47
CA LEU A 8 1.84 -8.50 -2.04
C LEU A 8 2.95 -7.48 -1.78
N GLN A 9 4.11 -7.65 -2.43
CA GLN A 9 5.23 -6.72 -2.31
C GLN A 9 4.84 -5.31 -2.79
N GLY A 10 4.18 -5.20 -3.96
CA GLY A 10 3.72 -3.91 -4.49
C GLY A 10 2.66 -3.23 -3.63
N LEU A 11 1.83 -4.02 -2.95
CA LEU A 11 0.82 -3.53 -2.00
C LEU A 11 1.38 -3.24 -0.61
N GLY A 12 2.68 -3.48 -0.37
CA GLY A 12 3.32 -3.25 0.91
C GLY A 12 2.92 -4.24 2.00
N LEU A 13 2.56 -5.47 1.63
CA LEU A 13 2.14 -6.52 2.56
C LEU A 13 3.24 -7.58 2.74
N SER A 14 3.64 -7.84 3.98
CA SER A 14 4.33 -9.08 4.33
C SER A 14 3.38 -10.28 4.24
N GLN A 15 3.91 -11.52 4.26
CA GLN A 15 3.05 -12.71 4.30
C GLN A 15 2.15 -12.75 5.55
N ARG A 16 2.63 -12.22 6.68
CA ARG A 16 1.87 -12.11 7.93
C ARG A 16 0.71 -11.13 7.77
N GLU A 17 0.99 -9.93 7.25
CA GLU A 17 -0.04 -8.90 7.03
C GLU A 17 -1.04 -9.32 5.96
N ALA A 18 -0.58 -9.96 4.88
CA ALA A 18 -1.45 -10.52 3.86
C ALA A 18 -2.40 -11.59 4.43
N ALA A 19 -1.90 -12.45 5.34
CA ALA A 19 -2.74 -13.45 6.00
C ALA A 19 -3.83 -12.79 6.86
N ALA A 20 -3.47 -11.74 7.61
CA ALA A 20 -4.42 -10.98 8.41
C ALA A 20 -5.46 -10.24 7.53
N PHE A 21 -5.00 -9.51 6.51
CA PHE A 21 -5.85 -8.74 5.59
C PHE A 21 -6.82 -9.63 4.79
N LEU A 22 -6.34 -10.78 4.30
CA LEU A 22 -7.16 -11.71 3.52
C LEU A 22 -7.99 -12.65 4.40
N GLU A 23 -7.82 -12.60 5.72
CA GLU A 23 -8.49 -13.46 6.71
C GLU A 23 -8.26 -14.96 6.49
N VAL A 24 -7.01 -15.32 6.18
CA VAL A 24 -6.60 -16.71 5.93
C VAL A 24 -5.43 -17.11 6.84
N ARG A 25 -5.15 -18.41 6.90
CA ARG A 25 -3.97 -18.91 7.64
C ARG A 25 -2.67 -18.50 6.93
N PRO A 26 -1.59 -18.19 7.68
CA PRO A 26 -0.28 -17.89 7.09
C PRO A 26 0.23 -18.96 6.12
N ASP A 27 -0.02 -20.24 6.40
CA ASP A 27 0.36 -21.35 5.52
C ASP A 27 -0.35 -21.31 4.16
N THR A 28 -1.58 -20.78 4.11
CA THR A 28 -2.32 -20.58 2.86
C THR A 28 -1.61 -19.54 1.99
N VAL A 29 -1.24 -18.39 2.57
CA VAL A 29 -0.46 -17.34 1.88
C VAL A 29 0.89 -17.88 1.42
N LYS A 30 1.59 -18.65 2.26
CA LYS A 30 2.85 -19.30 1.90
C LYS A 30 2.69 -20.32 0.77
N SER A 31 1.56 -21.03 0.70
CA SER A 31 1.25 -21.96 -0.38
C SER A 31 1.06 -21.25 -1.71
N TRP A 32 0.29 -20.16 -1.73
CA TRP A 32 0.06 -19.30 -2.89
C TRP A 32 1.34 -18.60 -3.36
N GLY A 33 2.13 -18.06 -2.42
CA GLY A 33 3.41 -17.42 -2.71
C GLY A 33 4.43 -18.37 -3.33
N ALA A 34 4.36 -19.66 -2.99
CA ALA A 34 5.20 -20.70 -3.58
C ALA A 34 4.63 -21.31 -4.88
N GLY A 35 3.41 -20.93 -5.27
CA GLY A 35 2.74 -21.49 -6.45
C GLY A 35 2.28 -22.94 -6.28
N ARG A 36 2.20 -23.45 -5.04
CA ARG A 36 1.76 -24.82 -4.75
C ARG A 36 0.26 -25.02 -4.97
N ASN A 37 -0.53 -23.97 -4.71
CA ASN A 37 -1.97 -23.96 -4.91
C ASN A 37 -2.35 -22.73 -5.73
N ALA A 38 -3.43 -22.84 -6.51
CA ALA A 38 -4.05 -21.71 -7.18
C ALA A 38 -4.61 -20.72 -6.16
N VAL A 39 -4.50 -19.43 -6.47
CA VAL A 39 -5.10 -18.33 -5.71
C VAL A 39 -6.55 -18.18 -6.16
N PRO A 40 -7.55 -18.25 -5.25
CA PRO A 40 -8.95 -18.05 -5.60
C PRO A 40 -9.24 -16.65 -6.17
N ASP A 41 -10.20 -16.54 -7.08
CA ASP A 41 -10.55 -15.26 -7.73
C ASP A 41 -10.92 -14.16 -6.73
N GLY A 42 -11.67 -14.51 -5.67
CA GLY A 42 -12.04 -13.55 -4.63
C GLY A 42 -10.84 -12.94 -3.88
N ILE A 43 -9.69 -13.64 -3.84
CA ILE A 43 -8.46 -13.11 -3.25
C ILE A 43 -7.84 -12.07 -4.17
N TRP A 44 -7.84 -12.30 -5.48
CA TRP A 44 -7.39 -11.31 -6.45
C TRP A 44 -8.25 -10.05 -6.41
N SER A 45 -9.57 -10.19 -6.28
CA SER A 45 -10.48 -9.05 -6.13
C SER A 45 -10.13 -8.20 -4.90
N LYS A 46 -9.96 -8.81 -3.71
CA LYS A 46 -9.54 -8.09 -2.50
C LYS A 46 -8.22 -7.35 -2.64
N LEU A 47 -7.24 -7.96 -3.34
CA LEU A 47 -5.94 -7.33 -3.59
C LEU A 47 -6.06 -6.15 -4.55
N ARG A 48 -6.95 -6.23 -5.56
CA ARG A 48 -7.25 -5.11 -6.47
C ARG A 48 -7.95 -3.98 -5.74
N GLU A 49 -8.92 -4.28 -4.88
CA GLU A 49 -9.60 -3.26 -4.07
C GLU A 49 -8.61 -2.46 -3.21
N LEU A 50 -7.64 -3.12 -2.57
CA LEU A 50 -6.57 -2.42 -1.85
C LEU A 50 -5.68 -1.60 -2.78
N ALA A 51 -5.37 -2.12 -3.98
CA ALA A 51 -4.59 -1.39 -4.97
C ALA A 51 -5.31 -0.11 -5.44
N ASP A 52 -6.61 -0.20 -5.67
CA ASP A 52 -7.47 0.89 -6.10
C ASP A 52 -7.58 1.94 -4.98
N GLN A 53 -7.80 1.52 -3.74
CA GLN A 53 -7.80 2.41 -2.56
C GLN A 53 -6.47 3.19 -2.44
N GLN A 54 -5.33 2.51 -2.63
CA GLN A 54 -4.02 3.17 -2.60
C GLN A 54 -3.83 4.15 -3.76
N THR A 55 -4.38 3.83 -4.94
CA THR A 55 -4.31 4.67 -6.14
C THR A 55 -5.15 5.93 -5.97
N GLU A 56 -6.39 5.79 -5.46
CA GLU A 56 -7.26 6.92 -5.15
C GLU A 56 -6.66 7.84 -4.08
N ALA A 57 -6.05 7.27 -3.03
CA ALA A 57 -5.41 8.07 -1.99
C ALA A 57 -4.20 8.85 -2.51
N ALA A 58 -3.38 8.23 -3.38
CA ALA A 58 -2.24 8.89 -4.01
C ALA A 58 -2.70 9.99 -4.97
N GLN A 59 -3.76 9.76 -5.74
CA GLN A 59 -4.31 10.76 -6.65
C GLN A 59 -4.83 11.98 -5.89
N LYS A 60 -5.59 11.77 -4.80
CA LYS A 60 -6.06 12.86 -3.93
C LYS A 60 -4.91 13.67 -3.34
N ALA A 61 -3.82 13.01 -2.95
CA ALA A 61 -2.63 13.69 -2.45
C ALA A 61 -1.92 14.52 -3.54
N PHE A 62 -1.87 13.99 -4.77
CA PHE A 62 -1.33 14.71 -5.92
C PHE A 62 -2.20 15.93 -6.29
N ASP A 63 -3.51 15.77 -6.36
CA ASP A 63 -4.45 16.86 -6.63
C ASP A 63 -4.29 17.98 -5.58
N LEU A 64 -4.17 17.62 -4.29
CA LEU A 64 -3.90 18.58 -3.21
C LEU A 64 -2.56 19.31 -3.39
N TRP A 65 -1.52 18.60 -3.82
CA TRP A 65 -0.21 19.20 -4.10
C TRP A 65 -0.31 20.23 -5.24
N GLN A 66 -1.06 19.93 -6.30
CA GLN A 66 -1.33 20.89 -7.39
C GLN A 66 -2.09 22.12 -6.88
N ASP A 67 -3.13 21.91 -6.09
CA ASP A 67 -3.95 22.98 -5.51
C ASP A 67 -3.15 23.90 -4.56
N GLN A 68 -2.06 23.38 -3.97
CA GLN A 68 -1.14 24.12 -3.10
C GLN A 68 -0.05 24.88 -3.87
N GLY A 69 -0.10 24.89 -5.21
CA GLY A 69 0.88 25.60 -6.03
C GLY A 69 2.17 24.83 -6.26
N GLU A 70 2.09 23.49 -6.25
CA GLU A 70 3.18 22.59 -6.64
C GLU A 70 4.48 22.80 -5.82
N PRO A 71 4.42 22.73 -4.49
CA PRO A 71 5.60 22.91 -3.65
C PRO A 71 6.70 21.89 -4.00
N GLN A 72 7.96 22.30 -3.87
CA GLN A 72 9.13 21.44 -4.12
C GLN A 72 9.33 20.39 -3.03
N GLU A 73 8.67 20.53 -1.89
CA GLU A 73 8.73 19.60 -0.76
C GLU A 73 7.32 19.17 -0.36
N VAL A 74 7.12 17.87 -0.17
CA VAL A 74 5.87 17.25 0.28
C VAL A 74 6.14 16.45 1.55
N GLU A 75 5.59 16.89 2.67
CA GLU A 75 5.54 16.07 3.88
C GLU A 75 4.35 15.11 3.80
N PHE A 76 4.64 13.80 3.79
CA PHE A 76 3.63 12.75 3.76
C PHE A 76 3.62 11.98 5.08
N TYR A 77 2.50 12.09 5.80
CA TYR A 77 2.35 11.45 7.10
C TYR A 77 2.07 9.95 6.99
N ILE A 78 2.88 9.14 7.66
CA ILE A 78 2.76 7.69 7.77
C ILE A 78 2.46 7.31 9.22
N ALA A 79 1.60 6.31 9.42
CA ALA A 79 1.32 5.76 10.73
C ALA A 79 2.58 5.21 11.41
N ALA A 80 2.72 5.42 12.73
CA ALA A 80 3.90 4.96 13.48
C ALA A 80 3.91 3.43 13.67
N ASN A 81 2.76 2.77 13.59
CA ASN A 81 2.59 1.32 13.72
C ASN A 81 1.32 0.82 13.02
N ASP A 82 1.17 -0.50 12.93
CA ASP A 82 0.04 -1.14 12.25
C ASP A 82 -1.32 -0.78 12.90
N ASP A 83 -1.38 -0.61 14.22
CA ASP A 83 -2.62 -0.24 14.92
C ASP A 83 -3.11 1.16 14.51
N GLU A 84 -2.19 2.11 14.34
CA GLU A 84 -2.52 3.44 13.83
C GLU A 84 -2.89 3.40 12.34
N ALA A 85 -2.19 2.60 11.52
CA ALA A 85 -2.53 2.42 10.11
C ALA A 85 -3.96 1.87 9.94
N GLN A 86 -4.34 0.90 10.77
CA GLN A 86 -5.68 0.30 10.79
C GLN A 86 -6.77 1.31 11.18
N LYS A 87 -6.50 2.19 12.14
CA LYS A 87 -7.42 3.30 12.47
C LYS A 87 -7.63 4.27 11.30
N LYS A 88 -6.66 4.38 10.39
CA LYS A 88 -6.75 5.17 9.15
C LYS A 88 -7.31 4.38 7.96
N GLY A 89 -7.73 3.12 8.16
CA GLY A 89 -8.32 2.28 7.13
C GLY A 89 -7.30 1.52 6.27
N TRP A 90 -6.04 1.45 6.70
CA TRP A 90 -4.99 0.67 6.03
C TRP A 90 -4.70 -0.64 6.79
N PRO A 91 -4.46 -1.77 6.11
CA PRO A 91 -4.22 -3.03 6.82
C PRO A 91 -2.92 -3.03 7.67
N CYS A 92 -1.91 -2.28 7.25
CA CYS A 92 -0.62 -2.12 7.92
C CYS A 92 0.10 -0.85 7.45
N VAL A 93 1.21 -0.49 8.12
CA VAL A 93 2.04 0.67 7.72
C VAL A 93 2.57 0.50 6.29
N GLY A 94 2.98 -0.71 5.91
CA GLY A 94 3.48 -1.00 4.57
C GLY A 94 2.45 -0.70 3.46
N ALA A 95 1.18 -0.98 3.71
CA ALA A 95 0.11 -0.66 2.77
C ALA A 95 -0.14 0.84 2.65
N GLN A 96 0.01 1.61 3.73
CA GLN A 96 -0.02 3.07 3.66
C GLN A 96 1.22 3.62 2.92
N MET A 97 2.40 3.05 3.17
CA MET A 97 3.64 3.41 2.49
C MET A 97 3.55 3.21 0.96
N ALA A 98 2.78 2.21 0.50
CA ALA A 98 2.53 2.01 -0.92
C ALA A 98 1.70 3.15 -1.56
N VAL A 99 1.03 3.99 -0.76
CA VAL A 99 0.43 5.25 -1.22
C VAL A 99 1.51 6.29 -1.49
N ALA A 100 2.44 6.49 -0.55
CA ALA A 100 3.58 7.40 -0.73
C ALA A 100 4.43 7.00 -1.95
N ARG A 101 4.64 5.69 -2.16
CA ARG A 101 5.27 5.15 -3.38
C ARG A 101 4.54 5.58 -4.66
N ARG A 102 3.22 5.52 -4.69
CA ARG A 102 2.42 5.94 -5.86
C ARG A 102 2.46 7.45 -6.04
N LEU A 103 2.39 8.22 -4.95
CA LEU A 103 2.53 9.67 -5.02
C LEU A 103 3.90 10.06 -5.62
N PHE A 104 4.98 9.38 -5.22
CA PHE A 104 6.29 9.52 -5.85
C PHE A 104 6.26 9.26 -7.36
N GLU A 105 5.49 8.27 -7.82
CA GLU A 105 5.35 7.99 -9.26
C GLU A 105 4.57 9.08 -10.02
N TYR A 106 3.75 9.89 -9.33
CA TYR A 106 2.97 10.97 -9.92
C TYR A 106 3.71 12.31 -9.91
N LEU A 107 4.56 12.54 -8.92
CA LEU A 107 5.27 13.80 -8.74
C LEU A 107 6.40 13.97 -9.77
N PRO A 108 6.68 15.21 -10.21
CA PRO A 108 7.86 15.51 -11.02
C PRO A 108 9.18 15.19 -10.31
N ASP A 109 10.24 14.92 -11.08
CA ASP A 109 11.57 14.54 -10.58
C ASP A 109 12.21 15.56 -9.60
N ASN A 110 11.75 16.80 -9.59
CA ASN A 110 12.28 17.88 -8.75
C ASN A 110 11.53 18.10 -7.43
N VAL A 111 10.63 17.19 -7.05
CA VAL A 111 9.87 17.26 -5.80
C VAL A 111 10.41 16.24 -4.79
N GLU A 112 10.72 16.70 -3.58
CA GLU A 112 11.17 15.87 -2.47
C GLU A 112 9.98 15.39 -1.63
N ILE A 113 9.91 14.10 -1.31
CA ILE A 113 8.91 13.54 -0.38
C ILE A 113 9.59 13.21 0.95
N LEU A 114 9.12 13.85 2.01
CA LEU A 114 9.53 13.60 3.39
C LEU A 114 8.48 12.76 4.10
N LEU A 115 8.86 11.57 4.56
CA LEU A 115 7.97 10.69 5.32
C LEU A 115 8.06 11.05 6.81
N SER A 116 6.92 11.37 7.42
CA SER A 116 6.84 11.80 8.82
C SER A 116 5.83 10.98 9.61
N THR A 117 6.12 10.71 10.88
CA THR A 117 5.19 10.03 11.80
C THR A 117 4.57 10.98 12.83
N ARG A 118 4.89 12.27 12.76
CA ARG A 118 4.36 13.31 13.64
C ARG A 118 3.37 14.15 12.83
N GLN A 119 2.10 14.14 13.24
CA GLN A 119 1.07 15.00 12.65
C GLN A 119 1.07 16.38 13.30
#